data_AF-A0A839WXY4-F1
#
_entry.id   AF-A0A839WXY4-F1
#
_cell.length_a   1.000
_cell.length_b   1.000
_cell.length_c   1.000
_cell.angle_alpha   90.00
_cell.angle_beta   90.00
_cell.angle_gamma   90.00
#
_symmetry.space_group_name_H-M   'P 1'
#
loop_
_entity.id
_entity.type
_entity.pdbx_description
1 polymer ?
#
loop_
_entity_poly.entity_id
_entity_poly.type
_entity_poly.pdbx_seq_one_letter_code
_entity_poly.pdbx_strand_id
1 'polypeptide(L)'
;MHSLAFAVFHLAFWRLFGWPRTLQTTTIANRAILQIANAQLVLVFAGVAWLCLAMSDVLAGMAAFWWLRLTLQFVWLRVHHRLVHGLSALFLLGALMFTTLAVHGLASG
;
A
#
# COMPACT_ATOMS: atom_id res chain seq x y z
N MET A 1 3.95 -2.23 -12.21
CA MET A 1 4.21 -0.78 -12.08
C MET A 1 3.52 -0.13 -10.88
N HIS A 2 2.22 -0.32 -10.67
CA HIS A 2 1.50 0.23 -9.50
C HIS A 2 2.13 -0.13 -8.14
N SER A 3 2.41 -1.42 -7.88
CA SER A 3 3.02 -1.84 -6.61
C SER A 3 4.44 -1.30 -6.41
N LEU A 4 5.22 -1.13 -7.49
CA LEU A 4 6.56 -0.54 -7.42
C LEU A 4 6.49 0.96 -7.07
N ALA A 5 5.53 1.69 -7.64
CA ALA A 5 5.27 3.09 -7.26
C ALA A 5 4.93 3.20 -5.77
N PHE A 6 4.19 2.24 -5.22
CA PHE A 6 3.91 2.16 -3.78
C PHE A 6 5.14 1.86 -2.92
N ALA A 7 6.08 1.02 -3.38
CA ALA A 7 7.34 0.80 -2.71
C ALA A 7 8.14 2.11 -2.60
N VAL A 8 8.27 2.87 -3.70
CA VAL A 8 8.93 4.18 -3.72
C VAL A 8 8.19 5.19 -2.83
N PHE A 9 6.87 5.19 -2.87
CA PHE A 9 6.04 6.04 -2.03
C PHE A 9 6.29 5.80 -0.52
N HIS A 10 6.41 4.54 -0.09
CA HIS A 10 6.69 4.20 1.32
C HIS A 10 8.11 4.58 1.75
N LEU A 11 9.09 4.55 0.86
CA LEU A 11 10.42 5.11 1.14
C LEU A 11 10.35 6.61 1.44
N ALA A 12 9.41 7.33 0.82
CA ALA A 12 9.23 8.77 1.02
C ALA A 12 8.48 9.13 2.31
N PHE A 13 7.91 8.18 3.06
CA PHE A 13 7.10 8.45 4.26
C PHE A 13 7.85 9.24 5.32
N TRP A 14 9.13 8.92 5.48
CA TRP A 14 10.02 9.62 6.39
C TRP A 14 9.98 11.15 6.20
N ARG A 15 9.96 11.59 4.92
CA ARG A 15 9.92 13.01 4.55
C ARG A 15 8.50 13.55 4.44
N LEU A 16 7.60 12.83 3.78
CA LEU A 16 6.23 13.28 3.50
C LEU A 16 5.41 13.54 4.76
N PHE A 17 5.60 12.72 5.80
CA PHE A 17 4.85 12.83 7.05
C PHE A 17 5.65 13.47 8.18
N GLY A 18 6.86 13.97 7.90
CA GLY A 18 7.72 14.59 8.91
C GLY A 18 8.00 13.69 10.12
N TRP A 19 8.12 12.38 9.89
CA TRP A 19 8.33 11.36 10.93
C TRP A 19 9.43 11.67 11.95
N PRO A 20 10.58 12.28 11.61
CA PRO A 20 11.55 12.69 12.61
C PRO A 20 10.97 13.55 13.73
N ARG A 21 9.98 14.39 13.43
CA ARG A 21 9.32 15.29 14.39
C ARG A 21 8.05 14.66 14.96
N THR A 22 7.21 14.08 14.11
CA THR A 22 5.89 13.58 14.51
C THR A 22 5.96 12.29 15.33
N LEU A 23 7.00 11.47 15.15
CA LEU A 23 7.17 10.24 15.94
C LEU A 23 7.92 10.45 17.27
N GLN A 24 8.47 11.65 17.53
CA GLN A 24 9.13 11.95 18.82
C GLN A 24 8.18 11.90 20.01
N THR A 25 6.89 12.14 19.77
CA THR A 25 5.84 12.06 20.79
C THR A 25 5.45 10.61 21.14
N THR A 26 6.02 9.62 20.45
CA THR A 26 5.76 8.19 20.68
C THR A 26 6.91 7.53 21.44
N THR A 27 6.66 6.35 22.01
CA THR A 27 7.71 5.55 22.65
C THR A 27 8.76 5.10 21.64
N ILE A 28 9.99 4.84 22.11
CA ILE A 28 11.07 4.32 21.27
C ILE A 28 10.65 3.01 20.58
N ALA A 29 9.96 2.13 21.32
CA ALA A 29 9.45 0.88 20.79
C ALA A 29 8.46 1.09 19.63
N ASN A 30 7.44 1.95 19.81
CA ASN A 30 6.44 2.19 18.77
C ASN A 30 7.06 2.84 17.52
N ARG A 31 7.99 3.78 17.71
CA ARG A 31 8.72 4.40 16.60
C ARG A 31 9.51 3.36 15.80
N ALA A 32 10.24 2.48 16.49
CA ALA A 32 11.02 1.42 15.83
C ALA A 32 10.10 0.44 15.08
N ILE A 33 9.02 -0.02 15.72
CA ILE A 33 8.04 -0.93 15.11
C ILE A 33 7.46 -0.33 13.83
N LEU A 34 7.03 0.94 13.85
CA LEU A 34 6.49 1.62 12.67
C LEU A 34 7.52 1.72 11.53
N GLN A 35 8.78 2.00 11.83
CA GLN A 35 9.84 2.08 10.82
C GLN A 35 10.16 0.72 10.21
N ILE A 36 10.28 -0.32 11.05
CA ILE A 36 10.51 -1.69 10.61
C ILE A 36 9.35 -2.14 9.72
N ALA A 37 8.11 -1.93 10.16
CA ALA A 37 6.91 -2.27 9.38
C ALA A 37 6.89 -1.55 8.02
N ASN A 38 7.28 -0.26 7.98
CA ASN A 38 7.37 0.48 6.72
C ASN A 38 8.45 -0.07 5.78
N ALA A 39 9.63 -0.42 6.30
CA ALA A 39 10.71 -1.01 5.49
C ALA A 39 10.32 -2.40 4.96
N GLN A 40 9.69 -3.22 5.79
CA GLN A 40 9.15 -4.52 5.37
C GLN A 40 8.06 -4.37 4.31
N LEU A 41 7.18 -3.37 4.43
CA LEU A 41 6.18 -3.07 3.40
C LEU A 41 6.82 -2.67 2.07
N VAL A 42 7.90 -1.88 2.07
CA VAL A 42 8.65 -1.57 0.84
C VAL A 42 9.15 -2.85 0.17
N LEU A 43 9.75 -3.76 0.95
CA LEU A 43 10.23 -5.05 0.43
C LEU A 43 9.09 -5.90 -0.13
N VAL A 44 7.97 -5.99 0.59
CA VAL A 44 6.77 -6.72 0.13
C VAL A 44 6.24 -6.13 -1.17
N PHE A 45 6.10 -4.80 -1.27
CA PHE A 45 5.61 -4.17 -2.49
C PHE A 45 6.56 -4.35 -3.68
N ALA A 46 7.87 -4.34 -3.45
CA ALA A 46 8.87 -4.65 -4.48
C ALA A 46 8.77 -6.12 -4.93
N GLY A 47 8.67 -7.06 -3.98
CA GLY A 47 8.50 -8.49 -4.26
C GLY A 47 7.19 -8.78 -5.01
N VAL A 48 6.07 -8.18 -4.59
CA VAL A 48 4.79 -8.29 -5.30
C VAL A 48 4.89 -7.69 -6.70
N ALA A 49 5.55 -6.55 -6.87
CA ALA A 49 5.73 -5.95 -8.20
C ALA A 49 6.47 -6.90 -9.16
N TRP A 50 7.44 -7.65 -8.64
CA TRP A 50 8.13 -8.71 -9.37
C TRP A 50 7.20 -9.91 -9.65
N LEU A 51 6.52 -10.42 -8.63
CA LEU A 51 5.65 -11.59 -8.74
C LEU A 51 4.45 -11.39 -9.67
N CYS A 52 3.86 -10.19 -9.71
CA CYS A 52 2.79 -9.88 -10.65
C CYS A 52 3.25 -9.90 -12.13
N LEU A 53 4.56 -9.84 -12.41
CA LEU A 53 5.09 -10.04 -13.76
C LEU A 53 5.29 -11.53 -14.09
N ALA A 54 5.39 -12.38 -13.07
CA ALA A 54 5.71 -13.81 -13.23
C ALA A 54 4.48 -14.72 -13.07
N MET A 55 3.48 -14.32 -12.28
CA MET A 55 2.37 -15.19 -11.86
C MET A 55 1.04 -14.43 -11.80
N SER A 56 0.02 -14.94 -12.49
CA SER A 56 -1.33 -14.37 -12.54
C SER A 56 -2.10 -14.52 -11.23
N ASP A 57 -1.87 -15.58 -10.47
CA ASP A 57 -2.62 -15.89 -9.24
C ASP A 57 -2.40 -14.83 -8.14
N VAL A 58 -1.27 -14.12 -8.20
CA VAL A 58 -0.92 -13.04 -7.28
C VAL A 58 -1.81 -11.80 -7.48
N LEU A 59 -2.43 -11.65 -8.66
CA LEU A 59 -3.29 -10.50 -8.99
C LEU A 59 -4.55 -10.47 -8.12
N ALA A 60 -5.18 -11.63 -7.88
CA ALA A 60 -6.36 -11.74 -7.04
C ALA A 60 -6.05 -11.40 -5.57
N GLY A 61 -4.93 -11.91 -5.06
CA GLY A 61 -4.42 -11.55 -3.73
C GLY A 61 -4.17 -10.05 -3.59
N MET A 62 -3.62 -9.41 -4.62
CA MET A 62 -3.40 -7.96 -4.60
C MET A 62 -4.69 -7.15 -4.73
N ALA A 63 -5.67 -7.61 -5.50
CA ALA A 63 -6.99 -6.99 -5.51
C ALA A 63 -7.60 -6.97 -4.10
N ALA A 64 -7.59 -8.12 -3.41
CA ALA A 64 -8.07 -8.24 -2.04
C ALA A 64 -7.29 -7.34 -1.07
N PHE A 65 -5.96 -7.28 -1.20
CA PHE A 65 -5.11 -6.39 -0.41
C PHE A 65 -5.54 -4.92 -0.53
N TRP A 66 -5.75 -4.42 -1.76
CA TRP A 66 -6.12 -3.02 -1.98
C TRP A 66 -7.53 -2.70 -1.48
N TRP A 67 -8.49 -3.61 -1.66
CA TRP A 67 -9.83 -3.46 -1.11
C TRP A 67 -9.84 -3.42 0.42
N LEU A 68 -9.09 -4.33 1.04
CA LEU A 68 -8.91 -4.34 2.49
C LEU A 68 -8.26 -3.03 2.95
N ARG A 69 -7.17 -2.60 2.30
CA ARG A 69 -6.46 -1.36 2.66
C ARG A 69 -7.36 -0.13 2.56
N LEU A 70 -8.17 -0.03 1.51
CA LEU A 70 -9.14 1.04 1.31
C LEU A 70 -10.20 1.03 2.42
N THR A 71 -10.77 -0.13 2.73
CA THR A 71 -11.77 -0.28 3.80
C THR A 71 -11.20 0.14 5.15
N LEU A 72 -10.00 -0.35 5.49
CA LEU A 72 -9.33 -0.05 6.75
C LEU A 72 -8.98 1.45 6.89
N GLN A 73 -8.76 2.16 5.78
CA GLN A 73 -8.57 3.61 5.80
C GLN A 73 -9.80 4.33 6.38
N PHE A 74 -11.02 3.91 6.02
CA PHE A 74 -12.25 4.49 6.56
C PHE A 74 -12.59 4.00 7.96
N VAL A 75 -12.04 2.86 8.39
CA VAL A 75 -12.22 2.37 9.77
C VAL A 75 -11.30 3.11 10.73
N TRP A 76 -10.00 3.19 10.43
CA TRP A 76 -8.99 3.69 11.37
C TRP A 76 -8.46 5.10 11.09
N LEU A 77 -8.46 5.57 9.84
CA LEU A 77 -7.90 6.86 9.45
C LEU A 77 -9.02 7.83 9.00
N ARG A 78 -10.02 8.02 9.87
CA ARG A 78 -11.18 8.92 9.67
C ARG A 78 -10.80 10.40 9.79
N VAL A 79 -9.83 10.83 9.00
CA VAL A 79 -9.29 12.20 9.01
C VAL A 79 -9.70 12.93 7.73
N HIS A 80 -10.32 14.10 7.88
CA HIS A 80 -10.68 14.98 6.77
C HIS A 80 -9.47 15.80 6.29
N HIS A 81 -8.60 15.17 5.51
CA HIS A 81 -7.42 15.81 4.93
C HIS A 81 -7.27 15.47 3.44
N ARG A 82 -6.90 16.45 2.61
CA ARG A 82 -6.77 16.28 1.14
C ARG A 82 -5.85 15.12 0.75
N LEU A 83 -4.74 14.93 1.47
CA LEU A 83 -3.83 13.81 1.24
C LEU A 83 -4.47 12.44 1.53
N VAL A 84 -5.35 12.34 2.53
CA VAL A 84 -6.05 11.09 2.86
C VAL A 84 -7.03 10.74 1.74
N HIS A 85 -7.74 11.74 1.20
CA HIS A 85 -8.60 11.53 0.04
C HIS A 85 -7.82 11.12 -1.21
N GLY A 86 -6.68 11.76 -1.48
CA GLY A 86 -5.78 11.37 -2.57
C GLY A 86 -5.27 9.93 -2.42
N LEU A 87 -4.92 9.52 -1.20
CA LEU A 87 -4.51 8.14 -0.89
C LEU A 87 -5.63 7.14 -1.09
N SER A 88 -6.85 7.46 -0.64
CA SER A 88 -8.01 6.60 -0.85
C SER A 88 -8.31 6.42 -2.34
N ALA A 89 -8.21 7.48 -3.15
CA ALA A 89 -8.36 7.39 -4.60
C ALA A 89 -7.30 6.49 -5.24
N LEU A 90 -6.05 6.56 -4.77
CA LEU A 90 -4.96 5.71 -5.25
C LEU A 90 -5.18 4.23 -4.88
N PHE A 91 -5.68 3.94 -3.68
CA PHE A 91 -6.05 2.58 -3.28
C PHE A 91 -7.22 2.03 -4.09
N LEU A 92 -8.23 2.85 -4.35
CA LEU A 92 -9.35 2.48 -5.21
C LEU A 92 -8.88 2.16 -6.64
N LEU A 93 -8.01 2.99 -7.21
CA LEU A 93 -7.39 2.73 -8.51
C LEU A 93 -6.65 1.40 -8.52
N GLY A 94 -5.84 1.13 -7.49
CA GLY A 94 -5.17 -0.16 -7.32
C GLY A 94 -6.16 -1.32 -7.26
N ALA A 95 -7.19 -1.22 -6.42
CA ALA A 95 -8.20 -2.26 -6.26
C ALA A 95 -8.89 -2.60 -7.58
N LEU A 96 -9.38 -1.58 -8.29
CA LEU A 96 -10.05 -1.77 -9.58
C LEU A 96 -9.10 -2.37 -10.63
N MET A 97 -7.87 -1.84 -10.74
CA MET A 97 -6.88 -2.32 -11.71
C MET A 97 -6.51 -3.79 -11.47
N PHE A 98 -6.26 -4.19 -10.23
CA PHE A 98 -5.92 -5.58 -9.92
C PHE A 98 -7.12 -6.52 -10.06
N THR A 99 -8.34 -6.07 -9.74
CA THR A 99 -9.56 -6.85 -9.99
C THR A 99 -9.76 -7.12 -11.48
N THR A 100 -9.64 -6.10 -12.35
CA THR A 100 -9.83 -6.29 -13.79
C THR A 100 -8.75 -7.19 -14.39
N LEU A 101 -7.49 -7.03 -13.98
CA LEU A 101 -6.39 -7.89 -14.39
C LEU A 101 -6.59 -9.35 -13.95
N ALA A 102 -7.03 -9.58 -12.70
CA ALA A 102 -7.29 -10.92 -12.19
C ALA A 102 -8.42 -11.62 -12.97
N VAL A 103 -9.53 -10.90 -13.23
CA VAL A 103 -10.67 -11.44 -13.99
C VAL A 103 -10.29 -11.78 -15.42
N HIS A 104 -9.54 -10.91 -16.11
CA HIS A 104 -9.07 -11.20 -17.47
C HIS A 104 -8.07 -12.35 -17.51
N GLY A 105 -7.14 -12.43 -16.53
CA GLY A 105 -6.19 -13.53 -16.44
C GLY A 105 -6.88 -14.90 -16.27
N LEU A 106 -7.92 -14.95 -15.43
CA LEU A 106 -8.75 -16.14 -15.23
C LEU A 106 -9.56 -16.54 -16.47
N ALA A 107 -9.95 -15.58 -17.32
CA ALA A 107 -10.69 -15.84 -18.54
C ALA A 107 -9.78 -16.32 -19.71
N SER A 108 -8.46 -16.18 -19.57
CA SER A 108 -7.47 -16.50 -20.61
C SER A 108 -6.66 -17.79 -20.35
N GLY A 109 -6.81 -18.42 -19.18
CA GLY A 109 -6.14 -19.67 -18.80
C GLY A 109 -7.11 -20.85 -18.79
#